data_AF-A0AAD2CUN0-F1
#
_entry.id   AF-A0AAD2CUN0-F1
#
_cell.length_a   1.000
_cell.length_b   1.000
_cell.length_c   1.000
_cell.angle_alpha   90.00
_cell.angle_beta   90.00
_cell.angle_gamma   90.00
#
_symmetry.space_group_name_H-M   'P 1'
#
loop_
_entity.id
_entity.type
_entity.pdbx_description
1 polymer ?
#
loop_
_entity_poly.entity_id
_entity_poly.type
_entity_poly.pdbx_seq_one_letter_code
_entity_poly.pdbx_strand_id
1 'polypeptide(L)'
;MTPFHILCSCAEPRRDLLQALLQKYPSHVLGWKDTNGKRAMDYLAINWTPETASLLQMALQFWMLHPIQRWGATAWFSDMEDKVNAILVNDHKDNRAGLLRKACSKMDDHRRNESMTILELAMWNKALGSLVRRNSSISRRHLVLNTCGSSCVLSNVAPFLGFDSDY
;
A
#
# COMPACT_ATOMS: atom_id res chain seq x y z
N MET A 1 16.97 9.14 8.14
CA MET A 1 17.46 8.93 6.76
C MET A 1 17.65 7.42 6.55
N THR A 2 17.14 6.84 5.47
CA THR A 2 17.23 5.37 5.21
C THR A 2 18.28 5.08 4.11
N PRO A 3 18.74 3.83 3.93
CA PRO A 3 19.63 3.48 2.81
C PRO A 3 19.07 3.87 1.43
N PHE A 4 17.74 3.85 1.28
CA PHE A 4 17.09 4.35 0.06
C PHE A 4 17.31 5.85 -0.15
N HIS A 5 17.28 6.67 0.91
CA HIS A 5 17.55 8.11 0.78
C HIS A 5 18.97 8.36 0.32
N ILE A 6 19.95 7.63 0.89
CA ILE A 6 21.36 7.74 0.49
C ILE A 6 21.48 7.42 -1.00
N LEU A 7 21.01 6.24 -1.43
CA LEU A 7 21.09 5.80 -2.81
C LEU A 7 20.38 6.75 -3.79
N CYS A 8 19.14 7.14 -3.49
CA CYS A 8 18.34 7.98 -4.38
C CYS A 8 18.83 9.44 -4.43
N SER A 9 19.62 9.88 -3.45
CA SER A 9 20.23 11.22 -3.44
C SER A 9 21.56 11.29 -4.19
N CYS A 10 22.14 10.16 -4.59
CA CYS A 10 23.36 10.13 -5.38
C CYS A 10 23.14 10.82 -6.75
N ALA A 11 24.22 11.38 -7.30
CA ALA A 11 24.21 11.94 -8.66
C ALA A 11 23.83 10.88 -9.71
N GLU A 12 24.33 9.66 -9.52
CA GLU A 12 24.05 8.49 -10.36
C GLU A 12 23.54 7.32 -9.49
N PRO A 13 22.24 7.26 -9.20
CA PRO A 13 21.67 6.17 -8.43
C PRO A 13 21.79 4.85 -9.20
N ARG A 14 22.27 3.81 -8.52
CA ARG A 14 22.53 2.50 -9.11
C ARG A 14 21.31 1.58 -9.03
N ARG A 15 20.90 1.03 -10.19
CA ARG A 15 19.75 0.11 -10.31
C ARG A 15 19.92 -1.16 -9.50
N ASP A 16 21.08 -1.80 -9.60
CA ASP A 16 21.39 -3.07 -8.93
C ASP A 16 21.34 -2.92 -7.40
N LEU A 17 21.86 -1.80 -6.88
CA LEU A 17 21.76 -1.47 -5.45
C LEU A 17 20.32 -1.20 -5.03
N LEU A 18 19.53 -0.49 -5.85
CA LEU A 18 18.12 -0.26 -5.53
C LEU A 18 17.38 -1.59 -5.45
N GLN A 19 17.57 -2.46 -6.44
CA GLN A 19 16.95 -3.78 -6.48
C GLN A 19 17.32 -4.62 -5.25
N ALA A 20 18.60 -4.64 -4.86
CA ALA A 20 19.06 -5.33 -3.66
C ALA A 20 18.40 -4.78 -2.39
N LEU A 21 18.25 -3.45 -2.28
CA LEU A 21 17.53 -2.82 -1.16
C LEU A 21 16.05 -3.18 -1.14
N LEU A 22 15.37 -3.18 -2.30
CA LEU A 22 13.95 -3.56 -2.40
C LEU A 22 13.73 -5.03 -2.03
N GLN A 23 14.67 -5.92 -2.35
CA GLN A 23 14.61 -7.32 -1.95
C GLN A 23 14.83 -7.52 -0.44
N LYS A 24 15.66 -6.68 0.18
CA LYS A 24 16.05 -6.82 1.59
C LYS A 24 15.09 -6.14 2.56
N TYR A 25 14.53 -4.99 2.20
CA TYR A 25 13.73 -4.16 3.09
C TYR A 25 12.24 -4.17 2.72
N PRO A 26 11.34 -4.07 3.70
CA PRO A 26 9.91 -4.01 3.43
C PRO A 26 9.55 -2.70 2.71
N SER A 27 8.54 -2.77 1.84
CA SER A 27 8.17 -1.67 0.95
C SER A 27 7.87 -0.35 1.68
N HIS A 28 7.21 -0.39 2.83
CA HIS A 28 6.83 0.81 3.59
C HIS A 28 8.01 1.75 3.93
N VAL A 29 9.25 1.24 3.98
CA VAL A 29 10.47 2.04 4.25
C VAL A 29 10.71 3.10 3.17
N LEU A 30 10.26 2.89 1.93
CA LEU A 30 10.31 3.90 0.86
C LEU A 30 9.40 5.11 1.14
N GLY A 31 8.35 4.90 1.94
CA GLY A 31 7.39 5.95 2.31
C GLY A 31 7.85 6.83 3.46
N TRP A 32 8.93 6.44 4.16
CA TRP A 32 9.47 7.21 5.27
C TRP A 32 10.07 8.52 4.79
N LYS A 33 9.85 9.57 5.57
CA LYS A 33 10.43 10.88 5.33
C LYS A 33 11.75 11.01 6.10
N ASP A 34 12.71 11.70 5.51
CA ASP A 34 13.94 12.11 6.18
C ASP A 34 13.72 13.35 7.07
N THR A 35 14.80 13.90 7.60
CA THR A 35 14.78 15.12 8.43
C THR A 35 14.32 16.36 7.67
N ASN A 36 14.36 16.34 6.33
CA ASN A 36 13.87 17.40 5.46
C ASN A 36 12.41 17.19 5.04
N GLY A 37 11.74 16.15 5.56
CA GLY A 37 10.38 15.82 5.19
C GLY A 37 10.24 15.19 3.79
N LYS A 38 11.34 14.80 3.16
CA LYS A 38 11.37 14.18 1.82
C LYS A 38 11.45 12.67 1.91
N ARG A 39 10.75 11.97 1.03
CA ARG A 39 10.84 10.52 0.83
C ARG A 39 11.99 10.21 -0.13
N ALA A 40 12.50 8.98 -0.11
CA ALA A 40 13.56 8.56 -1.03
C ALA A 40 13.20 8.78 -2.52
N MET A 41 11.94 8.54 -2.89
CA MET A 41 11.44 8.76 -4.26
C MET A 41 11.39 10.23 -4.68
N ASP A 42 11.29 11.17 -3.73
CA ASP A 42 11.30 12.60 -4.04
C ASP A 42 12.66 13.02 -4.61
N TYR A 43 13.75 12.38 -4.20
CA TYR A 43 15.09 12.65 -4.74
C TYR A 43 15.23 12.19 -6.19
N LEU A 44 14.68 11.02 -6.53
CA LEU A 44 14.65 10.53 -7.92
C LEU A 44 13.84 11.47 -8.83
N ALA A 45 12.74 12.02 -8.31
CA ALA A 45 11.91 12.96 -9.08
C ALA A 45 12.58 14.32 -9.33
N ILE A 46 13.54 14.72 -8.48
CA ILE A 46 14.27 15.99 -8.61
C ILE A 46 15.33 15.93 -9.72
N ASN A 47 16.09 14.83 -9.80
CA ASN A 47 17.17 14.63 -10.77
C ASN A 47 16.68 13.81 -11.96
N TRP A 48 15.79 14.39 -12.78
CA TRP A 48 15.09 13.64 -13.82
C TRP A 48 15.95 13.33 -15.04
N THR A 49 16.12 12.04 -15.30
CA THR A 49 16.80 11.43 -16.44
C THR A 49 16.02 10.16 -16.82
N PRO A 50 16.20 9.59 -18.02
CA PRO A 50 15.61 8.30 -18.35
C PRO A 50 15.93 7.19 -17.33
N GLU A 51 17.16 7.20 -16.80
CA GLU A 51 17.63 6.27 -15.78
C GLU A 51 16.88 6.46 -14.47
N THR A 52 16.83 7.68 -13.94
CA THR A 52 16.13 7.96 -12.67
C THR A 52 14.62 7.81 -12.80
N ALA A 53 14.04 8.03 -13.97
CA ALA A 53 12.65 7.72 -14.27
C ALA A 53 12.37 6.23 -14.14
N SER A 54 13.23 5.38 -14.69
CA SER A 54 13.10 3.93 -14.58
C SER A 54 13.29 3.43 -13.14
N LEU A 55 14.19 4.06 -12.37
CA LEU A 55 14.34 3.76 -10.94
C LEU A 55 13.13 4.23 -10.12
N LEU A 56 12.56 5.39 -10.45
CA LEU A 56 11.35 5.89 -9.81
C LEU A 56 10.17 4.96 -10.09
N GLN A 57 10.01 4.49 -11.33
CA GLN A 57 9.01 3.49 -11.69
C GLN A 57 9.15 2.23 -10.83
N MET A 58 10.36 1.67 -10.74
CA MET A 58 10.64 0.49 -9.91
C MET A 58 10.26 0.71 -8.44
N ALA A 59 10.65 1.86 -7.88
CA ALA A 59 10.32 2.19 -6.49
C ALA A 59 8.81 2.38 -6.26
N LEU A 60 8.11 3.04 -7.19
CA LEU A 60 6.67 3.26 -7.12
C LEU A 60 5.89 1.95 -7.25
N GLN A 61 6.25 1.08 -8.20
CA GLN A 61 5.62 -0.23 -8.37
C GLN A 61 5.78 -1.08 -7.10
N PHE A 62 6.99 -1.12 -6.53
CA PHE A 62 7.25 -1.86 -5.30
C PHE A 62 6.52 -1.29 -4.08
N TRP A 63 6.41 0.04 -3.98
CA TRP A 63 5.81 0.70 -2.82
C TRP A 63 4.28 0.77 -2.86
N MET A 64 3.71 1.06 -4.03
CA MET A 64 2.27 1.30 -4.22
C MET A 64 1.55 0.06 -4.72
N LEU A 65 2.04 -0.55 -5.81
CA LEU A 65 1.28 -1.57 -6.53
C LEU A 65 1.40 -2.96 -5.88
N HIS A 66 2.62 -3.36 -5.49
CA HIS A 66 2.85 -4.67 -4.87
C HIS A 66 1.97 -4.94 -3.63
N PRO A 67 1.84 -4.00 -2.66
CA PRO A 67 0.94 -4.21 -1.52
C PRO A 67 -0.53 -4.36 -1.94
N ILE A 68 -1.01 -3.50 -2.85
CA ILE A 68 -2.42 -3.49 -3.28
C ILE A 68 -2.77 -4.77 -4.05
N GLN A 69 -1.84 -5.26 -4.87
CA GLN A 69 -2.02 -6.53 -5.59
C GLN A 69 -2.24 -7.69 -4.62
N ARG A 70 -1.53 -7.71 -3.49
CA ARG A 70 -1.70 -8.75 -2.45
C ARG A 70 -3.05 -8.66 -1.74
N TRP A 71 -3.66 -7.48 -1.69
CA TRP A 71 -4.99 -7.29 -1.11
C TRP A 71 -6.12 -7.72 -2.04
N GLY A 72 -5.84 -8.01 -3.32
CA GLY A 72 -6.85 -8.32 -4.33
C GLY A 72 -7.77 -7.14 -4.64
N ALA A 73 -7.37 -5.91 -4.30
CA ALA A 73 -8.16 -4.70 -4.52
C ALA A 73 -7.96 -4.16 -5.94
N THR A 74 -8.54 -4.83 -6.94
CA THR A 74 -8.35 -4.54 -8.38
C THR A 74 -8.65 -3.09 -8.76
N ALA A 75 -9.73 -2.52 -8.23
CA ALA A 75 -10.08 -1.13 -8.47
C ALA A 75 -9.02 -0.14 -7.94
N TRP A 76 -8.43 -0.44 -6.77
CA TRP A 76 -7.36 0.38 -6.20
C TRP A 76 -6.04 0.19 -6.94
N PHE A 77 -5.79 -1.02 -7.44
CA PHE A 77 -4.61 -1.31 -8.24
C PHE A 77 -4.63 -0.44 -9.50
N SER A 78 -5.76 -0.44 -10.23
CA SER A 78 -5.94 0.39 -11.43
C SER A 78 -5.77 1.88 -11.12
N ASP A 79 -6.42 2.42 -10.07
CA ASP A 79 -6.29 3.84 -9.69
C ASP A 79 -4.84 4.23 -9.35
N MET A 80 -4.08 3.33 -8.72
CA MET A 80 -2.67 3.59 -8.40
C MET A 80 -1.76 3.44 -9.60
N GLU A 81 -2.02 2.47 -10.47
CA GLU A 81 -1.29 2.29 -11.71
C GLU A 81 -1.41 3.54 -12.60
N ASP A 82 -2.62 4.08 -12.73
CA ASP A 82 -2.88 5.34 -13.44
C ASP A 82 -2.08 6.50 -12.86
N LYS A 83 -1.99 6.59 -11.52
CA LYS A 83 -1.17 7.63 -10.86
C LYS A 83 0.32 7.45 -11.11
N VAL A 84 0.82 6.22 -11.08
CA VAL A 84 2.21 5.92 -11.40
C VAL A 84 2.52 6.32 -12.84
N ASN A 85 1.66 5.93 -13.79
CA ASN A 85 1.81 6.30 -15.20
C ASN A 85 1.76 7.83 -15.40
N ALA A 86 0.84 8.52 -14.73
CA ALA A 86 0.76 9.98 -14.77
C ALA A 86 2.03 10.67 -14.23
N ILE A 87 2.69 10.10 -13.23
CA ILE A 87 3.98 10.60 -12.71
C ILE A 87 5.09 10.42 -13.75
N LEU A 88 5.14 9.26 -14.40
CA LEU A 88 6.22 8.89 -15.32
C LEU A 88 6.16 9.63 -16.66
N VAL A 89 4.95 9.91 -17.16
CA VAL A 89 4.74 10.65 -18.42
C VAL A 89 4.93 12.17 -18.26
N ASN A 90 5.00 12.68 -17.03
CA ASN A 90 5.08 14.12 -16.79
C ASN A 90 6.52 14.66 -16.89
N ASP A 91 6.78 15.47 -17.90
CA ASP A 91 8.10 16.10 -18.12
C ASP A 91 8.36 17.32 -17.21
N HIS A 92 7.32 17.94 -16.67
CA HIS A 92 7.45 19.12 -15.82
C HIS A 92 7.73 18.76 -14.35
N LYS A 93 8.90 19.18 -13.85
CA LYS A 93 9.39 18.89 -12.50
C LYS A 93 8.38 19.22 -11.39
N ASP A 94 7.82 20.42 -11.38
CA ASP A 94 6.91 20.86 -10.30
C ASP A 94 5.59 20.09 -10.33
N ASN A 95 5.06 19.84 -11.53
CA ASN A 95 3.87 19.03 -11.71
C ASN A 95 4.10 17.59 -11.25
N ARG A 96 5.25 17.01 -11.59
CA ARG A 96 5.64 15.65 -11.15
C ARG A 96 5.72 15.54 -9.64
N ALA A 97 6.37 16.50 -8.98
CA ALA A 97 6.45 16.53 -7.52
C ALA A 97 5.05 16.63 -6.88
N GLY A 98 4.14 17.42 -7.47
CA GLY A 98 2.74 17.50 -7.07
C GLY A 98 1.99 16.18 -7.24
N LEU A 99 2.14 15.52 -8.40
CA LEU A 99 1.54 14.20 -8.69
C LEU A 99 2.06 13.12 -7.73
N LEU A 100 3.37 13.07 -7.52
CA LEU A 100 4.00 12.14 -6.60
C LEU A 100 3.46 12.32 -5.16
N ARG A 101 3.34 13.57 -4.70
CA ARG A 101 2.77 13.87 -3.39
C ARG A 101 1.31 13.41 -3.28
N LYS A 102 0.49 13.67 -4.31
CA LYS A 102 -0.92 13.23 -4.35
C LYS A 102 -1.02 11.70 -4.32
N ALA A 103 -0.23 11.00 -5.13
CA ALA A 103 -0.21 9.54 -5.16
C ALA A 103 0.24 8.95 -3.81
N CYS A 104 1.30 9.52 -3.20
CA CYS A 104 1.75 9.10 -1.88
C CYS A 104 0.68 9.33 -0.80
N SER A 105 0.01 10.48 -0.80
CA SER A 105 -1.07 10.77 0.16
C SER A 105 -2.20 9.76 0.02
N LYS A 106 -2.61 9.46 -1.22
CA LYS A 106 -3.65 8.47 -1.48
C LYS A 106 -3.24 7.09 -0.96
N MET A 107 -1.98 6.68 -1.16
CA MET A 107 -1.47 5.41 -0.64
C MET A 107 -1.48 5.37 0.90
N ASP A 108 -1.11 6.46 1.55
CA ASP A 108 -1.15 6.58 3.01
C ASP A 108 -2.60 6.48 3.53
N ASP A 109 -3.57 7.07 2.82
CA ASP A 109 -5.00 6.93 3.14
C ASP A 109 -5.50 5.48 2.98
N HIS A 110 -5.07 4.78 1.93
CA HIS A 110 -5.43 3.35 1.76
C HIS A 110 -4.89 2.49 2.88
N ARG A 111 -3.62 2.68 3.29
CA ARG A 111 -3.03 1.96 4.43
C ARG A 111 -3.76 2.24 5.73
N ARG A 112 -4.18 3.49 5.95
CA ARG A 112 -4.98 3.85 7.12
C ARG A 112 -6.32 3.11 7.11
N ASN A 113 -7.02 3.13 5.98
CA ASN A 113 -8.31 2.44 5.84
C ASN A 113 -8.17 0.93 6.06
N GLU A 114 -7.17 0.29 5.45
CA GLU A 114 -6.86 -1.12 5.68
C GLU A 114 -6.62 -1.42 7.17
N SER A 115 -5.77 -0.62 7.82
CA SER A 115 -5.46 -0.79 9.24
C SER A 115 -6.72 -0.66 10.11
N MET A 116 -7.59 0.31 9.81
CA MET A 116 -8.87 0.49 10.51
C MET A 116 -9.80 -0.72 10.28
N THR A 117 -9.95 -1.19 9.04
CA THR A 117 -10.80 -2.34 8.73
C THR A 117 -10.31 -3.62 9.42
N ILE A 118 -8.99 -3.84 9.50
CA ILE A 118 -8.41 -4.98 10.23
C ILE A 118 -8.72 -4.88 11.74
N LEU A 119 -8.61 -3.69 12.32
CA LEU A 119 -8.93 -3.46 13.73
C LEU A 119 -10.42 -3.66 14.01
N GLU A 120 -11.29 -3.13 13.15
CA GLU A 120 -12.74 -3.34 13.23
C GLU A 120 -13.08 -4.83 13.18
N LEU A 121 -12.50 -5.57 12.24
CA LEU A 121 -12.70 -7.01 12.12
C LEU A 121 -12.22 -7.77 13.37
N ALA A 122 -11.06 -7.40 13.92
CA ALA A 122 -10.55 -7.99 15.15
C ALA A 122 -11.48 -7.72 16.36
N MET A 123 -12.03 -6.51 16.46
CA MET A 123 -13.01 -6.16 17.50
C MET A 123 -14.30 -6.95 17.36
N TRP A 124 -14.83 -7.08 16.13
CA TRP A 124 -16.02 -7.88 15.85
C TRP A 124 -15.81 -9.36 16.18
N ASN A 125 -14.68 -9.93 15.79
CA ASN A 125 -14.34 -11.32 16.12
C ASN A 125 -14.27 -11.55 17.63
N LYS A 126 -13.71 -10.60 18.39
CA LYS A 126 -13.69 -10.66 19.86
C LYS A 126 -15.10 -10.58 20.46
N ALA A 127 -15.94 -9.67 19.95
CA ALA A 127 -17.32 -9.49 20.41
C ALA A 127 -18.15 -10.77 20.13
N LEU A 128 -18.09 -11.30 18.91
CA LEU A 128 -18.76 -12.54 18.52
C LEU A 128 -18.26 -13.74 19.34
N GLY A 129 -16.95 -13.86 19.56
CA GLY A 129 -16.38 -14.92 20.41
C GLY A 129 -16.90 -14.87 21.85
N SER A 130 -17.11 -13.67 22.39
CA SER A 130 -17.71 -13.50 23.72
C SER A 130 -19.19 -13.86 23.76
N LEU A 131 -19.94 -13.58 22.70
CA LEU A 131 -21.36 -13.93 22.56
C LEU A 131 -21.57 -15.44 22.41
N VAL A 132 -20.77 -16.10 21.56
CA VAL A 132 -20.81 -17.56 21.37
C VAL A 132 -20.50 -18.31 22.67
N ARG A 133 -19.56 -17.81 23.49
CA ARG A 133 -19.28 -18.41 24.80
C ARG A 133 -20.43 -18.27 25.80
N ARG A 134 -21.25 -17.22 25.68
CA ARG A 134 -22.41 -16.99 26.57
C ARG A 134 -23.67 -17.73 26.12
N ASN A 135 -23.84 -17.90 24.81
CA ASN A 135 -25.03 -18.55 24.23
C ASN A 135 -24.60 -19.79 23.44
N SER A 136 -24.54 -20.94 24.12
CA SER A 136 -24.18 -22.24 23.53
C SER A 136 -25.18 -22.78 22.49
N SER A 137 -26.28 -22.06 22.21
CA SER A 137 -27.36 -22.49 21.31
C SER A 137 -27.56 -21.61 20.06
N ILE A 138 -26.85 -20.48 19.90
CA ILE A 138 -27.05 -19.59 18.75
C ILE A 138 -26.16 -20.03 17.57
N SER A 139 -26.82 -20.53 16.52
CA SER A 139 -26.20 -20.96 15.27
C SER A 139 -25.42 -19.82 14.59
N ARG A 140 -24.12 -20.07 14.32
CA ARG A 140 -23.15 -19.10 13.75
C ARG A 140 -23.57 -18.47 12.42
N ARG A 141 -24.52 -19.07 11.70
CA ARG A 141 -24.87 -18.68 10.31
C ARG A 141 -25.64 -17.35 10.20
N HIS A 142 -26.28 -16.87 11.27
CA HIS A 142 -27.13 -15.67 11.19
C HIS A 142 -26.44 -14.33 11.44
N LEU A 143 -25.18 -14.31 11.89
CA LEU A 143 -24.52 -13.08 12.38
C LEU A 143 -23.65 -12.36 11.33
N VAL A 144 -23.42 -12.92 10.15
CA VAL A 144 -22.44 -12.39 9.18
C VAL A 144 -23.06 -11.44 8.13
N LEU A 145 -24.39 -11.41 7.99
CA LEU A 145 -25.03 -10.79 6.82
C LEU A 145 -25.36 -9.29 6.93
N ASN A 146 -25.12 -8.63 8.07
CA ASN A 146 -25.46 -7.23 8.24
C ASN A 146 -24.33 -6.49 8.96
N THR A 147 -23.41 -5.84 8.24
CA THR A 147 -23.05 -4.41 8.41
C THR A 147 -21.74 -3.99 7.69
N CYS A 148 -21.86 -2.84 7.02
CA CYS A 148 -20.84 -1.84 6.69
C CYS A 148 -19.79 -2.12 5.60
N GLY A 149 -19.24 -1.03 5.05
CA GLY A 149 -18.52 -0.89 3.77
C GLY A 149 -17.18 -1.61 3.64
N SER A 150 -16.94 -2.63 4.46
CA SER A 150 -15.75 -3.49 4.50
C SER A 150 -15.82 -4.68 3.53
N SER A 151 -16.88 -4.75 2.69
CA SER A 151 -17.15 -5.84 1.75
C SER A 151 -15.94 -6.21 0.88
N CYS A 152 -15.16 -5.21 0.45
CA CYS A 152 -13.97 -5.42 -0.40
C CYS A 152 -12.75 -6.00 0.33
N VAL A 153 -12.64 -5.86 1.66
CA VAL A 153 -11.54 -6.47 2.44
C VAL A 153 -11.98 -7.84 2.95
N LEU A 154 -13.26 -8.01 3.28
CA LEU A 154 -13.79 -9.25 3.83
C LEU A 154 -13.80 -10.39 2.82
N SER A 155 -14.10 -10.14 1.55
CA SER A 155 -14.11 -11.20 0.52
C SER A 155 -12.74 -11.88 0.35
N ASN A 156 -11.64 -11.13 0.49
CA ASN A 156 -10.29 -11.67 0.29
C ASN A 156 -9.62 -12.19 1.58
N VAL A 157 -10.10 -11.76 2.76
CA VAL A 157 -9.59 -12.23 4.06
C VAL A 157 -10.42 -13.41 4.61
N ALA A 158 -11.68 -13.56 4.19
CA ALA A 158 -12.56 -14.67 4.60
C ALA A 158 -11.94 -16.07 4.45
N PRO A 159 -11.23 -16.42 3.35
CA PRO A 159 -10.62 -17.74 3.20
C PRO A 159 -9.52 -18.02 4.25
N PHE A 160 -8.79 -16.99 4.69
CA PHE A 160 -7.72 -17.13 5.68
C PHE A 160 -8.23 -17.22 7.12
N LEU A 161 -9.51 -16.93 7.34
CA LEU A 161 -10.16 -17.00 8.65
C LEU A 161 -10.96 -18.29 8.85
N GLY A 162 -10.88 -19.24 7.91
CA GLY A 162 -11.65 -20.50 7.97
C GLY A 162 -13.14 -20.31 7.72
N PHE A 163 -13.54 -19.24 7.04
CA PHE A 163 -14.85 -19.17 6.40
C PHE A 163 -14.73 -19.89 5.06
N ASP A 164 -15.19 -21.14 5.00
CA ASP A 164 -15.26 -21.88 3.75
C ASP A 164 -16.11 -21.08 2.74
N SER A 165 -15.47 -20.74 1.63
CA SER A 165 -16.06 -20.07 0.49
C SER A 165 -16.78 -21.10 -0.38
N ASP A 166 -17.95 -21.56 0.06
CA ASP A 166 -18.88 -22.25 -0.82
C ASP A 166 -19.72 -21.19 -1.57
N TYR A 167 -19.14 -20.68 -2.67
CA TYR A 167 -19.86 -20.01 -3.76
C TYR A 167 -19.49 -20.67 -5.08
#